data_AF-A0A7Y7IIU2-F1
#
_entry.id   AF-A0A7Y7IIU2-F1
#
_cell.length_a   1.000
_cell.length_b   1.000
_cell.length_c   1.000
_cell.angle_alpha   90.00
_cell.angle_beta   90.00
_cell.angle_gamma   90.00
#
_symmetry.space_group_name_H-M   'P 1'
#
loop_
_entity.id
_entity.type
_entity.pdbx_description
1 polymer ?
#
loop_
_entity_poly.entity_id
_entity_poly.type
_entity_poly.pdbx_seq_one_letter_code
_entity_poly.pdbx_strand_id
1 'polypeptide(L)'
;MTATVKKTSDVSELIYAYGEVLQACMQSPRMAWDQVSSGKDHIQAIAKASVKMCPKAPFIAELQRIADGIPPAAMDDGKYVVGKTIQAGTYQVQLPDGASGVNDCYWERTDATGGTIENDFITFAPQGPSVTVYDGEGFVSQSCGTWKKIG
;
A
#
# COMPACT_ATOMS: atom_id res chain seq x y z
N MET A 1 -11.91 24.43 33.18
CA MET A 1 -10.69 24.40 32.34
C MET A 1 -10.08 23.03 32.47
N THR A 2 -10.40 22.11 31.56
CA THR A 2 -9.84 20.75 31.55
C THR A 2 -8.49 20.81 30.86
N ALA A 3 -7.41 20.69 31.64
CA ALA A 3 -6.06 20.61 31.11
C ALA A 3 -5.91 19.27 30.38
N THR A 4 -5.69 19.32 29.07
CA THR A 4 -5.31 18.15 28.28
C THR A 4 -3.89 17.76 28.69
N VAL A 5 -3.75 16.62 29.36
CA VAL A 5 -2.43 16.05 29.67
C VAL A 5 -1.78 15.67 28.34
N LYS A 6 -0.73 16.42 27.94
CA LYS A 6 0.15 15.99 26.85
C LYS A 6 0.86 14.72 27.32
N LYS A 7 0.55 13.58 26.70
CA LYS A 7 1.25 12.31 26.91
C LYS A 7 2.74 12.57 26.66
N THR A 8 3.57 12.46 27.70
CA THR A 8 5.02 12.43 27.52
C THR A 8 5.36 11.13 26.81
N SER A 9 5.85 11.22 25.58
CA SER A 9 6.28 10.06 24.81
C SER A 9 7.47 9.38 25.51
N ASP A 10 7.38 8.08 25.77
CA ASP A 10 8.48 7.28 26.30
C ASP A 10 9.62 7.21 25.26
N VAL A 11 10.86 7.08 25.71
CA VAL A 11 12.05 6.93 24.84
C VAL A 11 11.88 5.73 23.91
N SER A 12 11.19 4.69 24.37
CA SER A 12 10.81 3.53 23.54
C SER A 12 9.98 3.96 22.32
N GLU A 13 8.95 4.80 22.49
CA GLU A 13 8.11 5.30 21.40
C GLU A 13 8.93 6.08 20.35
N LEU A 14 9.92 6.86 20.80
CA LEU A 14 10.80 7.61 19.90
C LEU A 14 11.75 6.70 19.10
N ILE A 15 12.30 5.66 19.74
CA ILE A 15 13.17 4.67 19.07
C ILE A 15 12.37 3.92 18.00
N TYR A 16 11.13 3.52 18.31
CA TYR A 16 10.27 2.85 17.33
C TYR A 16 9.96 3.75 16.13
N ALA A 17 9.54 5.00 16.37
CA ALA A 17 9.26 5.95 15.29
C ALA A 17 10.48 6.20 14.39
N TYR A 18 11.68 6.33 14.98
CA TYR A 18 12.91 6.47 14.21
C TYR A 18 13.23 5.21 13.40
N GLY A 19 13.02 4.03 13.99
CA GLY A 19 13.16 2.74 13.31
C GLY A 19 12.23 2.59 12.11
N GLU A 20 10.96 2.97 12.24
CA GLU A 20 9.99 2.97 11.14
C GLU A 20 10.41 3.89 10.00
N VAL A 21 10.91 5.09 10.32
CA VAL A 21 11.42 6.02 9.30
C VAL A 21 12.60 5.42 8.53
N LEU A 22 13.55 4.78 9.23
CA LEU A 22 14.69 4.11 8.60
C LEU A 22 14.27 2.90 7.76
N GLN A 23 13.32 2.10 8.24
CA GLN A 23 12.76 0.99 7.46
C GLN A 23 12.10 1.50 6.19
N ALA A 24 11.31 2.56 6.31
CA ALA A 24 10.70 3.25 5.19
C ALA A 24 11.73 3.93 4.27
N CYS A 25 13.03 4.00 4.60
CA CYS A 25 14.09 4.45 3.70
C CYS A 25 14.75 3.32 2.90
N MET A 26 14.62 2.07 3.35
CA MET A 26 15.19 0.87 2.69
C MET A 26 14.14 -0.02 2.01
N GLN A 27 12.91 -0.01 2.50
CA GLN A 27 11.81 -0.82 1.98
C GLN A 27 10.71 0.07 1.44
N SER A 28 10.06 -0.39 0.37
CA SER A 28 8.93 0.34 -0.18
C SER A 28 7.88 0.52 0.91
N PRO A 29 7.29 1.72 1.06
CA PRO A 29 6.23 1.94 2.04
C PRO A 29 5.02 1.02 1.84
N ARG A 30 4.93 0.29 0.72
CA ARG A 30 4.02 -0.85 0.48
C ARG A 30 3.90 -1.79 1.69
N MET A 31 5.01 -2.14 2.35
CA MET A 31 4.98 -3.05 3.52
C MET A 31 4.44 -2.39 4.80
N ALA A 32 4.47 -1.06 4.90
CA ALA A 32 4.00 -0.32 6.07
C ALA A 32 2.49 -0.01 6.02
N TRP A 33 1.87 -0.02 4.83
CA TRP A 33 0.45 0.27 4.67
C TRP A 33 -0.47 -0.91 4.98
N ASP A 34 -0.01 -2.16 4.90
CA ASP A 34 -0.86 -3.33 5.22
C ASP A 34 -0.96 -3.60 6.74
N GLN A 35 -0.13 -2.92 7.56
CA GLN A 35 -0.21 -2.92 9.02
C GLN A 35 -0.96 -1.68 9.54
N VAL A 36 -2.16 -1.37 9.01
CA VAL A 36 -3.00 -0.27 9.54
C VAL A 36 -3.60 -0.61 10.91
N SER A 37 -2.75 -0.87 11.89
CA SER A 37 -3.05 -0.57 13.30
C SER A 37 -2.71 0.88 13.65
N SER A 38 -1.92 1.58 12.83
CA SER A 38 -1.35 2.89 13.16
C SER A 38 -2.16 4.10 12.67
N GLY A 39 -3.14 3.89 11.78
CA GLY A 39 -3.97 4.95 11.20
C GLY A 39 -3.24 5.80 10.13
N LYS A 40 -4.02 6.41 9.23
CA LYS A 40 -3.53 7.19 8.08
C LYS A 40 -2.56 8.30 8.48
N ASP A 41 -2.82 8.98 9.60
CA ASP A 41 -2.01 10.11 10.07
C ASP A 41 -0.60 9.71 10.49
N HIS A 42 -0.45 8.54 11.12
CA HIS A 42 0.86 7.99 11.49
C HIS A 42 1.71 7.72 10.25
N ILE A 43 1.11 7.03 9.27
CA ILE A 43 1.82 6.65 8.04
C ILE A 43 2.24 7.90 7.25
N GLN A 44 1.37 8.92 7.19
CA GLN A 44 1.73 10.22 6.60
C GLN A 44 2.88 10.90 7.34
N ALA A 45 2.90 10.84 8.68
CA ALA A 45 3.96 11.43 9.48
C ALA A 45 5.32 10.74 9.24
N ILE A 46 5.32 9.41 9.19
CA ILE A 46 6.52 8.62 8.87
C ILE A 46 7.02 8.97 7.47
N ALA A 47 6.15 9.00 6.45
CA ALA A 47 6.57 9.34 5.11
C ALA A 47 7.12 10.77 4.99
N LYS A 48 6.50 11.76 5.65
CA LYS A 48 7.03 13.14 5.71
C LYS A 48 8.44 13.19 6.31
N ALA A 49 8.70 12.38 7.34
CA ALA A 49 10.02 12.28 7.94
C ALA A 49 11.02 11.57 7.01
N SER A 50 10.64 10.44 6.41
CA SER A 50 11.48 9.67 5.47
C SER A 50 11.88 10.49 4.25
N VAL A 51 10.98 11.30 3.69
CA VAL A 51 11.31 12.21 2.57
C VAL A 51 12.47 13.14 2.92
N LYS A 52 12.47 13.69 4.14
CA LYS A 52 13.51 14.62 4.61
C LYS A 52 14.80 13.91 4.98
N MET A 53 14.71 12.75 5.63
CA MET A 53 15.87 12.03 6.15
C MET A 53 16.60 11.23 5.08
N CYS A 54 15.88 10.75 4.07
CA CYS A 54 16.41 9.84 3.06
C CYS A 54 16.05 10.29 1.65
N PRO A 55 16.51 11.47 1.20
CA PRO A 55 16.12 12.04 -0.10
C PRO A 55 16.57 11.21 -1.32
N LYS A 56 17.47 10.24 -1.12
CA LYS A 56 17.98 9.32 -2.15
C LYS A 56 17.34 7.93 -2.08
N ALA A 57 16.31 7.73 -1.28
CA ALA A 57 15.63 6.45 -1.20
C ALA A 57 15.06 6.03 -2.58
N PRO A 58 15.15 4.76 -2.97
CA PRO A 58 14.75 4.30 -4.30
C PRO A 58 13.26 4.49 -4.60
N PHE A 59 12.43 4.65 -3.56
CA PHE A 59 10.98 4.88 -3.64
C PHE A 59 10.58 6.26 -3.11
N ILE A 60 11.47 7.25 -3.17
CA ILE A 60 11.21 8.61 -2.67
C ILE A 60 9.94 9.24 -3.25
N ALA A 61 9.61 8.96 -4.52
CA ALA A 61 8.39 9.43 -5.15
C ALA A 61 7.12 8.86 -4.51
N GLU A 62 7.17 7.60 -4.05
CA GLU A 62 6.05 6.97 -3.34
C GLU A 62 5.90 7.55 -1.92
N LEU A 63 7.02 7.73 -1.22
CA LEU A 63 7.02 8.41 0.09
C LEU A 63 6.45 9.82 -0.01
N GLN A 64 6.79 10.57 -1.05
CA GLN A 64 6.25 11.91 -1.28
C GLN A 64 4.73 11.86 -1.47
N ARG A 65 4.21 10.94 -2.29
CA ARG A 65 2.75 10.76 -2.47
C ARG A 65 2.04 10.51 -1.14
N ILE A 66 2.59 9.60 -0.35
CA ILE A 66 2.04 9.26 0.96
C ILE A 66 2.10 10.46 1.90
N ALA A 67 3.21 11.20 1.90
CA ALA A 67 3.35 12.43 2.68
C ALA A 67 2.29 13.48 2.31
N ASP A 68 1.89 13.53 1.04
CA ASP A 68 0.82 14.39 0.51
C ASP A 68 -0.59 13.82 0.75
N GLY A 69 -0.68 12.67 1.42
CA GLY A 69 -1.93 12.01 1.79
C GLY A 69 -2.62 11.27 0.65
N ILE A 70 -1.89 11.04 -0.43
CA ILE A 70 -2.32 10.28 -1.60
C ILE A 70 -2.01 8.79 -1.35
N PRO A 71 -2.98 7.88 -1.50
CA PRO A 71 -2.75 6.45 -1.33
C PRO A 71 -1.70 5.90 -2.33
N PRO A 72 -1.06 4.77 -1.98
CA PRO A 72 -0.11 4.12 -2.85
C PRO A 72 -0.60 3.83 -4.27
N ALA A 73 0.31 3.94 -5.23
CA ALA A 73 0.06 3.59 -6.64
C ALA A 73 0.49 2.15 -6.98
N ALA A 74 0.89 1.38 -5.95
CA ALA A 74 1.19 -0.03 -6.04
C ALA A 74 0.76 -0.73 -4.75
N MET A 75 0.40 -2.00 -4.85
CA MET A 75 -0.08 -2.84 -3.74
C MET A 75 0.43 -4.26 -3.95
N ASP A 76 0.53 -5.04 -2.88
CA ASP A 76 0.86 -6.46 -2.97
C ASP A 76 -0.42 -7.28 -2.79
N ASP A 77 -0.31 -8.54 -2.37
CA ASP A 77 -1.47 -9.35 -2.00
C ASP A 77 -2.08 -8.86 -0.69
N GLY A 78 -3.40 -8.76 -0.65
CA GLY A 78 -4.11 -8.15 0.48
C GLY A 78 -5.56 -7.83 0.20
N LYS A 79 -6.16 -7.04 1.09
CA LYS A 79 -7.53 -6.53 0.98
C LYS A 79 -7.51 -5.01 1.06
N TYR A 80 -8.10 -4.36 0.07
CA TYR A 80 -8.01 -2.93 -0.14
C TYR A 80 -9.39 -2.31 -0.32
N VAL A 81 -9.53 -1.07 0.14
CA VAL A 81 -10.69 -0.22 -0.14
C VAL A 81 -10.23 0.87 -1.10
N VAL A 82 -10.75 0.84 -2.32
CA VAL A 82 -10.36 1.73 -3.41
C VAL A 82 -10.82 3.15 -3.09
N GLY A 83 -9.91 4.11 -3.27
CA GLY A 83 -10.07 5.51 -2.85
C GLY A 83 -9.65 5.77 -1.40
N LYS A 84 -9.37 4.73 -0.61
CA LYS A 84 -8.89 4.85 0.78
C LYS A 84 -7.48 4.29 0.96
N THR A 85 -7.28 3.02 0.65
CA THR A 85 -5.99 2.32 0.83
C THR A 85 -5.20 2.21 -0.46
N ILE A 86 -5.88 2.27 -1.61
CA ILE A 86 -5.28 2.32 -2.96
C ILE A 86 -6.04 3.34 -3.81
N GLN A 87 -5.47 3.77 -4.92
CA GLN A 87 -6.15 4.68 -5.84
C GLN A 87 -7.08 3.91 -6.78
N ALA A 88 -8.16 4.55 -7.24
CA ALA A 88 -8.87 4.08 -8.43
C ALA A 88 -7.96 4.13 -9.67
N GLY A 89 -8.17 3.21 -10.60
CA GLY A 89 -7.44 3.10 -11.86
C GLY A 89 -7.17 1.67 -12.28
N THR A 90 -6.39 1.51 -13.35
CA THR A 90 -6.01 0.20 -13.88
C THR A 90 -4.68 -0.25 -13.27
N TYR A 91 -4.64 -1.47 -12.75
CA TYR A 91 -3.48 -2.09 -12.15
C TYR A 91 -3.04 -3.31 -12.95
N GLN A 92 -1.74 -3.47 -13.12
CA GLN A 92 -1.11 -4.61 -13.78
C GLN A 92 -0.21 -5.34 -12.77
N VAL A 93 -0.32 -6.66 -12.71
CA VAL A 93 0.64 -7.49 -11.97
C VAL A 93 2.03 -7.33 -12.55
N GLN A 94 3.01 -7.06 -11.68
CA GLN A 94 4.41 -6.96 -12.01
C GLN A 94 5.06 -8.33 -11.87
N LEU A 95 5.72 -8.78 -12.92
CA LEU A 95 6.47 -10.03 -12.90
C LEU A 95 7.85 -9.79 -12.28
N PRO A 96 8.26 -10.61 -11.30
CA PRO A 96 9.65 -10.61 -10.83
C PRO A 96 10.63 -10.93 -11.96
N ASP A 97 11.86 -10.43 -11.85
CA ASP A 97 12.92 -10.73 -12.82
C ASP A 97 13.12 -12.25 -12.96
N GLY A 98 13.06 -12.75 -14.20
CA GLY A 98 13.19 -14.18 -14.51
C GLY A 98 11.93 -15.02 -14.30
N ALA A 99 10.80 -14.43 -13.89
CA ALA A 99 9.53 -15.14 -13.83
C ALA A 99 8.94 -15.36 -15.23
N SER A 100 8.39 -16.56 -15.46
CA SER A 100 7.71 -16.92 -16.72
C SER A 100 6.24 -16.46 -16.78
N GLY A 101 5.73 -15.90 -15.69
CA GLY A 101 4.33 -15.51 -15.52
C GLY A 101 3.93 -15.57 -14.04
N VAL A 102 2.67 -15.21 -13.78
CA VAL A 102 2.03 -15.40 -12.47
C VAL A 102 1.28 -16.74 -12.47
N ASN A 103 1.24 -17.43 -11.33
CA ASN A 103 0.58 -18.71 -11.16
C ASN A 103 -0.36 -18.64 -9.95
N ASP A 104 -1.47 -19.38 -10.01
CA ASP A 104 -2.45 -19.51 -8.92
C ASP A 104 -2.90 -18.17 -8.32
N CYS A 105 -3.04 -17.15 -9.17
CA CYS A 105 -3.41 -15.79 -8.79
C CYS A 105 -4.92 -15.65 -8.71
N TYR A 106 -5.43 -15.30 -7.53
CA TYR A 106 -6.82 -14.93 -7.33
C TYR A 106 -6.95 -13.42 -7.13
N TRP A 107 -7.85 -12.79 -7.86
CA TRP A 107 -8.26 -11.42 -7.60
C TRP A 107 -9.77 -11.27 -7.61
N GLU A 108 -10.26 -10.29 -6.87
CA GLU A 108 -11.69 -10.02 -6.76
C GLU A 108 -11.93 -8.52 -6.54
N ARG A 109 -12.91 -8.00 -7.26
CA ARG A 109 -13.55 -6.71 -7.03
C ARG A 109 -14.88 -6.92 -6.34
N THR A 110 -15.15 -6.14 -5.30
CA THR A 110 -16.42 -6.17 -4.58
C THR A 110 -17.06 -4.79 -4.51
N ASP A 111 -18.39 -4.78 -4.41
CA ASP A 111 -19.14 -3.56 -4.13
C ASP A 111 -18.99 -3.13 -2.66
N ALA A 112 -19.60 -1.99 -2.30
CA ALA A 112 -19.53 -1.43 -0.95
C ALA A 112 -20.14 -2.33 0.14
N THR A 113 -20.91 -3.36 -0.23
CA THR A 113 -21.52 -4.35 0.67
C THR A 113 -20.76 -5.66 0.72
N GLY A 114 -19.69 -5.80 -0.07
CA GLY A 114 -18.89 -7.02 -0.19
C GLY A 114 -19.42 -8.01 -1.22
N GLY A 115 -20.42 -7.64 -2.03
CA GLY A 115 -20.88 -8.45 -3.15
C GLY A 115 -19.86 -8.45 -4.28
N THR A 116 -19.55 -9.62 -4.84
CA THR A 116 -18.60 -9.76 -5.96
C THR A 116 -19.13 -9.02 -7.20
N ILE A 117 -18.33 -8.07 -7.69
CA ILE A 117 -18.55 -7.42 -8.99
C ILE A 117 -17.92 -8.27 -10.08
N GLU A 118 -16.68 -8.68 -9.87
CA GLU A 118 -15.87 -9.44 -10.83
C GLU A 118 -14.73 -10.14 -10.09
N ASN A 119 -14.41 -11.37 -10.48
CA ASN A 119 -13.27 -12.09 -9.94
C ASN A 119 -12.70 -13.05 -10.99
N ASP A 120 -11.47 -13.51 -10.76
CA ASP A 120 -10.87 -14.58 -11.54
C ASP A 120 -9.88 -15.39 -10.68
N PHE A 121 -9.76 -16.67 -11.00
CA PHE A 121 -8.71 -17.55 -10.48
C PHE A 121 -7.82 -18.00 -11.63
N ILE A 122 -6.71 -17.30 -11.78
CA ILE A 122 -5.77 -17.46 -12.88
C ILE A 122 -4.75 -18.53 -12.50
N THR A 123 -4.87 -19.70 -13.12
CA THR A 123 -3.90 -20.79 -12.94
C THR A 123 -2.52 -20.43 -13.48
N PHE A 124 -2.47 -19.76 -14.65
CA PHE A 124 -1.22 -19.23 -15.22
C PHE A 124 -1.48 -18.05 -16.18
N ALA A 125 -0.75 -16.96 -16.02
CA ALA A 125 -0.74 -15.85 -16.98
C ALA A 125 0.69 -15.34 -17.25
N PRO A 126 1.21 -15.47 -18.49
CA PRO A 126 2.57 -15.05 -18.86
C PRO A 126 2.88 -13.57 -18.67
N GLN A 127 1.86 -12.71 -18.64
CA GLN A 127 2.00 -11.25 -18.47
C GLN A 127 1.35 -10.75 -17.17
N GLY A 128 0.71 -11.64 -16.42
CA GLY A 128 -0.17 -11.27 -15.32
C GLY A 128 -1.48 -10.59 -15.76
N PRO A 129 -2.51 -10.57 -14.89
CA PRO A 129 -3.75 -9.85 -15.15
C PRO A 129 -3.62 -8.32 -15.10
N SER A 130 -4.55 -7.67 -15.80
CA SER A 130 -4.82 -6.23 -15.70
C SER A 130 -6.24 -6.03 -15.18
N VAL A 131 -6.42 -5.23 -14.13
CA VAL A 131 -7.73 -5.02 -13.50
C VAL A 131 -7.95 -3.53 -13.27
N THR A 132 -9.12 -3.02 -13.64
CA THR A 132 -9.53 -1.64 -13.35
C THR A 132 -10.44 -1.62 -12.13
N VAL A 133 -10.05 -0.83 -11.13
CA VAL A 133 -10.79 -0.65 -9.87
C VAL A 133 -11.29 0.78 -9.73
N TYR A 134 -12.47 0.94 -9.12
CA TYR A 134 -13.15 2.23 -8.99
C TYR A 134 -13.35 2.63 -7.53
N ASP A 135 -13.43 3.94 -7.26
CA ASP A 135 -13.63 4.44 -5.90
C ASP A 135 -14.88 3.84 -5.23
N GLY A 136 -14.73 3.40 -3.98
CA GLY A 136 -15.81 2.78 -3.21
C GLY A 136 -15.89 1.25 -3.36
N GLU A 137 -15.13 0.65 -4.28
CA GLU A 137 -15.00 -0.80 -4.39
C GLU A 137 -14.05 -1.38 -3.33
N GLY A 138 -14.24 -2.66 -3.03
CA GLY A 138 -13.22 -3.50 -2.43
C GLY A 138 -12.37 -4.18 -3.50
N PHE A 139 -11.09 -4.38 -3.22
CA PHE A 139 -10.19 -5.19 -4.05
C PHE A 139 -9.46 -6.21 -3.19
N VAL A 140 -9.45 -7.47 -3.61
CA VAL A 140 -8.74 -8.57 -2.96
C VAL A 140 -7.75 -9.16 -3.94
N SER A 141 -6.54 -9.44 -3.46
CA SER A 141 -5.51 -10.14 -4.22
C SER A 141 -4.90 -11.24 -3.35
N GLN A 142 -4.71 -12.43 -3.93
CA GLN A 142 -4.06 -13.57 -3.28
C GLN A 142 -3.16 -14.27 -4.29
N SER A 143 -1.88 -14.45 -3.92
CA SER A 143 -0.86 -15.12 -4.74
C SER A 143 -0.61 -14.48 -6.10
N CYS A 144 -1.00 -13.22 -6.30
CA CYS A 144 -0.72 -12.49 -7.53
C CYS A 144 0.59 -11.71 -7.45
N GLY A 145 1.08 -11.42 -6.24
CA GLY A 145 2.25 -10.60 -6.01
C GLY A 145 1.93 -9.10 -6.14
N THR A 146 2.87 -8.35 -6.73
CA THR A 146 2.79 -6.88 -6.76
C THR A 146 1.93 -6.39 -7.92
N TRP A 147 0.91 -5.61 -7.63
CA TRP A 147 0.14 -4.82 -8.59
C TRP A 147 0.67 -3.39 -8.67
N LYS A 148 0.83 -2.86 -9.88
CA LYS A 148 1.21 -1.47 -10.11
C LYS A 148 0.18 -0.79 -10.98
N LYS A 149 -0.27 0.40 -10.55
CA LYS A 149 -1.16 1.23 -11.35
C LYS A 149 -0.45 1.63 -12.65
N ILE A 150 -1.13 1.45 -13.77
CA ILE A 150 -0.67 1.83 -15.11
C ILE A 150 -1.51 3.01 -15.62
N GLY A 151 -0.84 3.94 -16.33
CA GLY A 151 -1.40 5.25 -16.70
C GLY A 151 -1.30 6.28 -15.59
#